data_AF-A0A560L577-F1
#
_entry.id   AF-A0A560L577-F1
#
_cell.length_a   1.000
_cell.length_b   1.000
_cell.length_c   1.000
_cell.angle_alpha   90.00
_cell.angle_beta   90.00
_cell.angle_gamma   90.00
#
_symmetry.space_group_name_H-M   'P 1'
#
loop_
_entity.id
_entity.type
_entity.pdbx_description
1 polymer ?
#
loop_
_entity_poly.entity_id
_entity_poly.type
_entity_poly.pdbx_seq_one_letter_code
_entity_poly.pdbx_strand_id
1 'polypeptide(L)'
;MSFYRNGALLLAALLLSAPASHAQTAEQDPSKIDLAKLIECTTYDVPSYNNFALWLTGPERATAMKQFGISELPSDNPLLREFQLSMPMTVFGRQTNRIAFASTGPLAVLDEADPHPLAKQLGVTASVDQPNKFLGEKVVLSRKDQ
;
A
#
# COMPACT_ATOMS: atom_id res chain seq x y z
N MET A 1 30.56 60.67 31.84
CA MET A 1 31.81 60.17 32.45
C MET A 1 31.50 58.92 33.26
N SER A 2 32.34 57.90 33.12
CA SER A 2 32.57 56.75 34.00
C SER A 2 31.49 55.67 34.25
N PHE A 3 31.86 54.50 33.74
CA PHE A 3 31.55 53.10 34.08
C PHE A 3 31.32 52.76 35.56
N TYR A 4 30.38 51.82 35.82
CA TYR A 4 30.46 50.61 36.68
C TYR A 4 29.27 49.71 36.25
N ARG A 5 29.41 48.56 35.58
CA ARG A 5 30.02 47.24 35.92
C ARG A 5 29.17 46.41 36.90
N ASN A 6 28.66 45.30 36.36
CA ASN A 6 28.22 44.03 36.98
C ASN A 6 26.81 43.94 37.61
N GLY A 7 25.92 43.24 36.92
CA GLY A 7 24.70 42.64 37.46
C GLY A 7 24.30 41.42 36.62
N ALA A 8 24.69 40.24 37.10
CA ALA A 8 24.55 38.89 36.55
C ALA A 8 23.44 38.63 35.51
N LEU A 9 23.87 38.23 34.30
CA LEU A 9 23.10 37.47 33.33
C LEU A 9 23.08 35.99 33.75
N LEU A 10 21.92 35.45 34.13
CA LEU A 10 21.62 34.02 34.03
C LEU A 10 20.11 33.82 33.86
N LEU A 11 19.59 34.02 32.63
CA LEU A 11 18.38 33.35 32.18
C LEU A 11 18.80 32.08 31.45
N ALA A 12 18.82 30.96 32.17
CA ALA A 12 18.92 29.64 31.55
C ALA A 12 17.56 29.34 30.89
N ALA A 13 17.46 29.61 29.59
CA ALA A 13 16.34 29.16 28.77
C ALA A 13 16.48 27.64 28.58
N LEU A 14 15.71 26.88 29.37
CA LEU A 14 15.55 25.45 29.23
C LEU A 14 14.70 25.20 27.97
N LEU A 15 15.35 25.07 26.82
CA LEU A 15 14.71 24.55 25.60
C LEU A 15 14.42 23.07 25.87
N LEU A 16 13.17 22.77 26.24
CA LEU A 16 12.65 21.41 26.18
C LEU A 16 12.66 20.96 24.72
N SER A 17 13.75 20.31 24.31
CA SER A 17 13.77 19.48 23.11
C SER A 17 12.84 18.29 23.35
N ALA A 18 11.56 18.47 23.03
CA ALA A 18 10.64 17.35 22.88
C ALA A 18 11.23 16.45 21.78
N PRO A 19 11.51 15.16 22.05
CA PRO A 19 11.83 14.27 20.97
C PRO A 19 10.56 14.17 20.13
N ALA A 20 10.60 14.72 18.91
CA ALA A 20 9.63 14.35 17.90
C ALA A 20 9.87 12.87 17.64
N SER A 21 9.13 12.00 18.33
CA SER A 21 8.99 10.59 18.00
C SER A 21 8.34 10.51 16.63
N HIS A 22 9.13 10.78 15.59
CA HIS A 22 8.89 10.18 14.30
C HIS A 22 9.07 8.69 14.57
N ALA A 23 7.96 7.98 14.74
CA ALA A 23 7.97 6.54 14.60
C ALA A 23 8.62 6.27 13.24
N GLN A 24 9.91 5.91 13.27
CA GLN A 24 10.57 5.33 12.10
C GLN A 24 9.77 4.08 11.81
N THR A 25 8.81 4.16 10.89
CA THR A 25 8.24 2.98 10.28
C THR A 25 9.45 2.25 9.72
N ALA A 26 9.83 1.12 10.34
CA ALA A 26 10.92 0.31 9.85
C ALA A 26 10.61 0.04 8.36
N GLU A 27 11.44 0.58 7.48
CA GLU A 27 11.21 0.52 6.05
C GLU A 27 11.18 -0.95 5.66
N GLN A 28 9.97 -1.48 5.40
CA GLN A 28 9.79 -2.88 5.10
C GLN A 28 10.42 -3.15 3.74
N ASP A 29 11.39 -4.07 3.70
CA ASP A 29 12.03 -4.55 2.49
C ASP A 29 10.96 -5.05 1.49
N PRO A 30 10.75 -4.35 0.36
CA PRO A 30 9.66 -4.68 -0.56
C PRO A 30 9.87 -6.04 -1.24
N SER A 31 11.08 -6.61 -1.20
CA SER A 31 11.37 -7.96 -1.74
C SER A 31 10.81 -9.11 -0.89
N LYS A 32 10.40 -8.82 0.35
CA LYS A 32 9.86 -9.79 1.31
C LYS A 32 8.35 -9.71 1.47
N ILE A 33 7.68 -8.87 0.69
CA ILE A 33 6.23 -8.77 0.71
C ILE A 33 5.62 -10.08 0.19
N ASP A 34 4.58 -10.54 0.86
CA ASP A 34 3.66 -11.55 0.34
C ASP A 34 2.56 -10.82 -0.45
N LEU A 35 2.57 -11.01 -1.77
CA LEU A 35 1.64 -10.33 -2.67
C LEU A 35 0.18 -10.65 -2.38
N ALA A 36 -0.14 -11.88 -1.96
CA ALA A 36 -1.49 -12.26 -1.59
C ALA A 36 -1.92 -11.51 -0.33
N LYS A 37 -1.06 -11.44 0.68
CA LYS A 37 -1.33 -10.69 1.93
C LYS A 37 -1.43 -9.19 1.72
N LEU A 38 -0.69 -8.65 0.75
CA LEU A 38 -0.81 -7.28 0.31
C LEU A 38 -2.18 -7.04 -0.33
N ILE A 39 -2.61 -7.87 -1.28
CA ILE A 39 -3.94 -7.75 -1.90
C ILE A 39 -5.09 -7.94 -0.89
N GLU A 40 -4.91 -8.81 0.11
CA GLU A 40 -5.91 -9.09 1.13
C GLU A 40 -6.09 -7.96 2.16
N CYS A 41 -5.22 -6.95 2.17
CA CYS A 41 -5.26 -5.85 3.13
C CYS A 41 -5.21 -6.26 4.61
N THR A 42 -4.62 -7.42 4.92
CA THR A 42 -4.64 -7.99 6.29
C THR A 42 -3.37 -7.79 7.09
N THR A 43 -2.23 -7.59 6.43
CA THR A 43 -0.90 -7.69 7.06
C THR A 43 -0.09 -6.41 6.98
N TYR A 44 -0.16 -5.70 5.87
CA TYR A 44 0.73 -4.57 5.57
C TYR A 44 0.04 -3.22 5.80
N ASP A 45 0.84 -2.22 6.16
CA ASP A 45 0.41 -0.84 6.32
C ASP A 45 0.52 -0.03 5.02
N VAL A 46 -0.09 1.16 4.97
CA VAL A 46 -0.08 2.04 3.78
C VAL A 46 1.34 2.32 3.25
N PRO A 47 2.34 2.65 4.09
CA PRO A 47 3.73 2.79 3.64
C PRO A 47 4.27 1.56 2.88
N SER A 48 4.00 0.34 3.34
CA SER A 48 4.43 -0.88 2.65
C SER A 48 3.86 -1.01 1.24
N TYR A 49 2.58 -0.64 1.03
CA TYR A 49 2.00 -0.60 -0.31
C TYR A 49 2.73 0.39 -1.21
N ASN A 50 2.99 1.60 -0.70
CA ASN A 50 3.62 2.65 -1.47
C ASN A 50 5.06 2.28 -1.86
N ASN A 51 5.82 1.70 -0.93
CA ASN A 51 7.18 1.24 -1.18
C ASN A 51 7.21 0.15 -2.25
N PHE A 52 6.29 -0.81 -2.18
CA PHE A 52 6.17 -1.85 -3.20
C PHE A 52 5.77 -1.29 -4.57
N ALA A 53 4.78 -0.39 -4.61
CA ALA A 53 4.34 0.26 -5.83
C ALA A 53 5.48 1.07 -6.48
N LEU A 54 6.26 1.80 -5.68
CA LEU A 54 7.44 2.52 -6.16
C LEU A 54 8.52 1.56 -6.69
N TRP A 55 8.75 0.43 -6.02
CA TRP A 55 9.72 -0.55 -6.48
C TRP A 55 9.34 -1.16 -7.84
N LEU A 56 8.06 -1.50 -8.02
CA LEU A 56 7.56 -2.07 -9.27
C LEU A 56 7.48 -1.05 -10.42
N THR A 57 7.33 0.24 -10.11
CA THR A 57 7.23 1.33 -11.12
C THR A 57 8.56 2.02 -11.40
N GLY A 58 9.54 1.87 -10.51
CA GLY A 58 10.78 2.63 -10.50
C GLY A 58 11.91 2.00 -11.34
N PRO A 59 13.14 2.52 -11.17
CA PRO A 59 14.32 2.07 -11.92
C PRO A 59 14.63 0.58 -11.74
N GLU A 60 14.27 0.01 -10.59
CA GLU A 60 14.51 -1.40 -10.26
C GLU A 60 13.38 -2.35 -10.68
N ARG A 61 12.43 -1.86 -11.50
CA ARG A 61 11.27 -2.64 -11.95
C ARG A 61 11.61 -4.04 -12.45
N ALA A 62 12.66 -4.20 -13.25
CA ALA A 62 13.05 -5.50 -13.78
C ALA A 62 13.45 -6.49 -12.66
N THR A 63 14.13 -6.00 -11.62
CA THR A 63 14.47 -6.78 -10.42
C THR A 63 13.21 -7.14 -9.64
N ALA A 64 12.31 -6.18 -9.41
CA ALA A 64 11.04 -6.41 -8.74
C ALA A 64 10.19 -7.48 -9.46
N MET A 65 10.05 -7.34 -10.78
CA MET A 65 9.30 -8.29 -11.61
C MET A 65 9.90 -9.70 -11.54
N LYS A 66 11.23 -9.81 -11.58
CA LYS A 66 11.92 -11.10 -11.42
C LYS A 66 11.72 -11.70 -10.03
N GLN A 67 11.84 -10.89 -8.97
CA GLN A 67 11.69 -11.34 -7.58
C GLN A 67 10.31 -11.95 -7.34
N PHE A 68 9.26 -11.30 -7.87
CA PHE A 68 7.88 -11.77 -7.71
C PHE A 68 7.45 -12.77 -8.79
N GLY A 69 8.33 -13.10 -9.73
CA GLY A 69 8.01 -13.99 -10.84
C GLY A 69 6.81 -13.50 -11.65
N ILE A 70 6.77 -12.21 -11.97
CA ILE A 70 5.70 -11.58 -12.74
C ILE A 70 6.19 -11.05 -14.08
N SER A 71 5.35 -11.13 -15.10
CA SER A 71 5.60 -10.55 -16.42
C SER A 71 4.43 -9.66 -16.82
N GLU A 72 4.72 -8.47 -17.34
CA GLU A 72 3.68 -7.54 -17.78
C GLU A 72 2.93 -8.10 -19.00
N LEU A 73 1.61 -7.92 -18.99
CA LEU A 73 0.72 -8.22 -20.10
C LEU A 73 0.43 -6.93 -20.89
N PRO A 74 0.14 -7.02 -22.20
CA PRO A 74 -0.38 -5.88 -22.95
C PRO A 74 -1.65 -5.34 -22.27
N SER A 75 -1.71 -4.02 -22.08
CA SER A 75 -2.88 -3.33 -21.52
C SER A 75 -3.19 -2.09 -22.35
N ASP A 76 -4.46 -1.97 -22.75
CA ASP A 76 -4.99 -0.76 -23.39
C ASP A 76 -5.39 0.31 -22.37
N ASN A 77 -5.29 0.00 -21.07
CA ASN A 77 -5.62 0.91 -19.98
C ASN A 77 -4.33 1.50 -19.35
N PRO A 78 -3.98 2.77 -19.63
CA PRO A 78 -2.74 3.37 -19.11
C PRO A 78 -2.75 3.54 -17.58
N LEU A 79 -3.92 3.47 -16.92
CA LEU A 79 -4.06 3.57 -15.47
C LEU A 79 -4.02 2.21 -14.77
N LEU A 80 -4.09 1.11 -15.54
CA LEU A 80 -4.16 -0.24 -15.00
C LEU A 80 -3.20 -1.14 -15.78
N ARG A 81 -2.06 -1.43 -15.17
CA ARG A 81 -1.09 -2.37 -15.75
C ARG A 81 -1.37 -3.76 -15.25
N GLU A 82 -1.39 -4.72 -16.16
CA GLU A 82 -1.68 -6.12 -15.84
C GLU A 82 -0.43 -6.97 -15.93
N PHE A 83 -0.37 -8.00 -15.10
CA PHE A 83 0.77 -8.89 -15.01
C PHE A 83 0.30 -10.34 -14.85
N GLN A 84 1.02 -11.23 -15.53
CA GLN A 84 0.93 -12.67 -15.37
C GLN A 84 1.87 -13.11 -14.25
N LEU A 85 1.38 -13.95 -13.34
CA LEU A 85 2.17 -14.66 -12.34
C LEU A 85 2.73 -15.94 -12.95
N SER A 86 4.01 -16.23 -12.69
CA SER A 86 4.67 -17.49 -13.06
C SER A 86 4.15 -18.69 -12.26
N MET A 87 3.70 -18.45 -11.02
CA MET A 87 3.03 -19.43 -10.19
C MET A 87 1.69 -18.86 -9.71
N PRO A 88 0.58 -19.60 -9.81
CA PRO A 88 -0.70 -19.14 -9.26
C PRO A 88 -0.60 -18.89 -7.76
N MET A 89 -1.32 -17.88 -7.28
CA MET A 89 -1.46 -17.59 -5.85
C MET A 89 -2.92 -17.67 -5.43
N THR A 90 -3.14 -17.83 -4.13
CA THR A 90 -4.48 -17.84 -3.55
C THR A 90 -4.73 -16.53 -2.81
N VAL A 91 -5.80 -15.83 -3.15
CA VAL A 91 -6.27 -14.61 -2.47
C VAL A 91 -7.75 -14.73 -2.16
N PHE A 92 -8.17 -14.37 -0.96
CA PHE A 92 -9.57 -14.48 -0.53
C PHE A 92 -10.19 -15.89 -0.72
N GLY A 93 -9.35 -16.93 -0.76
CA GLY A 93 -9.76 -18.31 -1.05
C GLY A 93 -10.01 -18.60 -2.53
N ARG A 94 -9.57 -17.75 -3.46
CA ARG A 94 -9.62 -17.95 -4.92
C ARG A 94 -8.23 -18.03 -5.49
N GLN A 95 -8.03 -18.93 -6.46
CA GLN A 95 -6.77 -18.97 -7.20
C GLN A 95 -6.78 -17.94 -8.32
N THR A 96 -5.64 -17.30 -8.53
CA THR A 96 -5.39 -16.46 -9.70
C THR A 96 -3.94 -16.60 -10.14
N ASN A 97 -3.72 -16.41 -11.43
CA ASN A 97 -2.42 -16.23 -12.03
C ASN A 97 -2.26 -14.84 -12.65
N ARG A 98 -3.18 -13.90 -12.36
CA ARG A 98 -3.17 -12.54 -12.91
C ARG A 98 -3.40 -11.50 -11.83
N ILE A 99 -2.63 -10.43 -11.91
CA ILE A 99 -2.76 -9.26 -11.05
C ILE A 99 -2.79 -8.01 -11.90
N ALA A 100 -3.39 -6.96 -11.35
CA ALA A 100 -3.31 -5.63 -11.90
C ALA A 100 -2.72 -4.67 -10.86
N PHE A 101 -2.09 -3.60 -11.32
CA PHE A 101 -1.65 -2.51 -10.47
C PHE A 101 -2.34 -1.23 -10.92
N ALA A 102 -3.17 -0.70 -10.04
CA ALA A 102 -3.64 0.67 -10.10
C ALA A 102 -2.74 1.54 -9.20
N SER A 103 -2.75 2.85 -9.39
CA SER A 103 -2.05 3.80 -8.51
C SER A 103 -2.43 3.65 -7.03
N THR A 104 -3.56 3.01 -6.73
CA THR A 104 -4.10 2.78 -5.39
C THR A 104 -3.71 1.42 -4.79
N GLY A 105 -2.92 0.60 -5.49
CA GLY A 105 -2.42 -0.69 -4.98
C GLY A 105 -2.57 -1.86 -5.96
N PRO A 106 -2.04 -3.04 -5.59
CA PRO A 106 -2.23 -4.27 -6.35
C PRO A 106 -3.67 -4.78 -6.22
N LEU A 107 -4.16 -5.39 -7.29
CA LEU A 107 -5.46 -6.03 -7.40
C LEU A 107 -5.25 -7.44 -7.93
N ALA A 108 -6.01 -8.40 -7.41
CA ALA A 108 -6.14 -9.70 -8.07
C ALA A 108 -7.18 -9.63 -9.17
N VAL A 109 -6.86 -10.22 -10.32
CA VAL A 109 -7.84 -10.45 -11.39
C VAL A 109 -8.40 -11.85 -11.18
N LEU A 110 -9.70 -11.95 -10.94
CA LEU A 110 -10.39 -13.21 -10.69
C LEU A 110 -11.37 -13.49 -11.82
N ASP A 111 -11.27 -14.67 -12.44
CA ASP A 111 -12.18 -15.12 -13.50
C ASP A 111 -13.46 -15.71 -12.89
N GLU A 112 -14.23 -14.86 -12.22
CA GLU A 112 -15.49 -15.21 -11.58
C GLU A 112 -16.66 -14.68 -12.41
N ALA A 113 -17.65 -15.54 -12.70
CA ALA A 113 -18.84 -15.14 -13.46
C ALA A 113 -19.77 -14.23 -12.64
N ASP A 114 -19.80 -14.41 -11.32
CA ASP A 114 -20.62 -13.65 -10.39
C ASP A 114 -19.76 -13.13 -9.22
N PRO A 115 -19.62 -11.80 -9.05
CA PRO A 115 -18.83 -11.23 -7.96
C PRO A 115 -19.55 -11.26 -6.60
N HIS A 116 -20.88 -11.44 -6.57
CA HIS A 116 -21.68 -11.30 -5.35
C HIS A 116 -21.33 -12.30 -4.22
N PRO A 117 -21.02 -13.59 -4.48
CA PRO A 117 -20.63 -14.52 -3.45
C PRO A 117 -19.36 -14.08 -2.71
N LEU A 118 -18.36 -13.60 -3.46
CA LEU A 118 -17.12 -13.10 -2.87
C LEU A 118 -17.35 -11.79 -2.12
N ALA A 119 -18.09 -10.86 -2.70
CA ALA A 119 -18.44 -9.60 -2.02
C ALA A 119 -19.14 -9.85 -0.68
N LYS A 120 -20.11 -10.79 -0.66
CA LYS A 120 -20.79 -11.21 0.57
C LYS A 120 -19.83 -11.83 1.58
N GLN A 121 -18.93 -12.71 1.15
CA GLN A 121 -17.91 -13.32 2.02
C GLN A 121 -17.01 -12.26 2.66
N LEU A 122 -16.65 -11.22 1.91
CA LEU A 122 -15.76 -10.15 2.37
C LEU A 122 -16.50 -9.02 3.13
N GLY A 123 -17.83 -8.99 3.06
CA GLY A 123 -18.65 -7.89 3.59
C GLY A 123 -18.48 -6.60 2.78
N VAL A 124 -18.24 -6.71 1.48
CA VAL A 124 -18.16 -5.58 0.55
C VAL A 124 -19.57 -5.14 0.16
N THR A 125 -19.85 -3.85 0.32
CA THR A 125 -21.13 -3.27 -0.07
C THR A 125 -21.02 -2.71 -1.48
N ALA A 126 -22.01 -3.01 -2.33
CA ALA A 126 -22.07 -2.48 -3.67
C ALA A 126 -22.43 -0.99 -3.66
N SER A 127 -21.62 -0.18 -4.34
CA SER A 127 -21.94 1.19 -4.72
C SER A 127 -22.59 1.24 -6.11
N VAL A 128 -22.31 0.24 -6.95
CA VAL A 128 -22.95 0.01 -8.25
C VAL A 128 -23.23 -1.48 -8.39
N ASP A 129 -24.48 -1.83 -8.70
CA ASP A 129 -24.90 -3.21 -8.97
C ASP A 129 -25.86 -3.20 -10.18
N GLN A 130 -25.37 -3.68 -11.32
CA GLN A 130 -26.05 -3.76 -12.60
C GLN A 130 -25.74 -5.11 -13.26
N PRO A 131 -26.55 -5.59 -14.23
CA PRO A 131 -26.40 -6.95 -14.79
C PRO A 131 -25.02 -7.34 -15.30
N ASN A 132 -24.19 -6.38 -15.70
CA ASN A 132 -22.82 -6.60 -16.19
C ASN A 132 -21.76 -5.77 -15.44
N LYS A 133 -22.11 -5.20 -14.28
CA LYS A 133 -21.20 -4.31 -13.54
C LYS A 133 -21.48 -4.33 -12.06
N PHE A 134 -20.47 -4.71 -11.30
CA PHE A 134 -20.43 -4.60 -9.84
C PHE A 134 -19.25 -3.72 -9.45
N LEU A 135 -19.50 -2.71 -8.63
CA LEU A 135 -18.46 -1.93 -7.95
C LEU A 135 -18.83 -1.79 -6.49
N GLY A 136 -17.88 -2.08 -5.60
CA GLY A 136 -18.09 -1.94 -4.17
C GLY A 136 -16.76 -1.82 -3.45
N GLU A 137 -16.83 -1.37 -2.21
CA GLU A 137 -15.67 -1.23 -1.35
C GLU A 137 -16.01 -1.59 0.10
N LYS A 138 -14.94 -1.84 0.86
CA LYS A 138 -15.00 -2.00 2.31
C LYS A 138 -13.75 -1.38 2.90
N VAL A 139 -13.93 -0.49 3.87
CA VAL A 139 -12.82 0.04 4.66
C VAL A 139 -12.38 -1.02 5.67
N VAL A 140 -11.14 -1.49 5.55
CA VAL A 140 -10.54 -2.47 6.48
C VAL A 140 -9.95 -1.77 7.71
N LEU A 141 -9.30 -0.64 7.50
CA LEU A 141 -8.75 0.21 8.55
C LEU A 141 -8.87 1.67 8.14
N SER A 142 -9.31 2.52 9.06
CA SER A 142 -9.29 3.97 8.91
C SER A 142 -8.67 4.57 10.16
N ARG A 143 -7.55 5.28 10.01
CA ARG A 143 -7.01 6.13 11.07
C ARG A 143 -7.47 7.55 10.75
N LYS A 144 -8.42 8.08 11.51
CA LYS A 144 -8.95 9.43 11.30
C LYS A 144 -8.10 10.54 11.91
N ASP A 145 -7.05 10.19 12.65
CA ASP A 145 -6.24 11.15 13.37
C ASP A 145 -4.74 10.88 13.12
N GLN A 146 -4.16 11.68 12.22
CA GLN A 146 -2.72 11.99 12.18
C GLN A 146 -2.53 13.41 11.67
#